data_AF-A0A9P9JNM8-F1
#
_entry.id   AF-A0A9P9JNM8-F1
#
_cell.length_a   1.000
_cell.length_b   1.000
_cell.length_c   1.000
_cell.angle_alpha   90.00
_cell.angle_beta   90.00
_cell.angle_gamma   90.00
#
_symmetry.space_group_name_H-M   'P 1'
#
loop_
_entity.id
_entity.type
_entity.pdbx_description
1 polymer ?
#
loop_
_entity_poly.entity_id
_entity_poly.type
_entity_poly.pdbx_seq_one_letter_code
_entity_poly.pdbx_strand_id
1 'polypeptide(L)'
;MIVYALASSLPILIFGFLGPIIRDRCPEGFVLTEWTRQRYGVVTMLYLSFMTLVTLFLYMVAELSAIGQVVNALTGLDGLPVVIVQCVITTIYTSMGGFKISFFTDVIQGAMVIGLVLIATITIGVKTEIKQELVEDSDLTKANLLGWQLLYILPVAIITNDFFLSSFWLRTFASKTDKDLRLGTAMATIVILCILTLVGSTGLIAVWSGALPPADVATSGAIAFFLLLETLPAWVIGIVLVMVVTLSTAAFDSLQSAMVSSASNDLFRNRFNIWIIRGLVVLVIIPVVVLALKAPSILQIYLITDLVSAATIPVLVLGLINKFYWWRGFEVVVGGLGGLFTVFIFGTIYYGDAKQGAELLLLEQGLYGNDWSAFGAFVAAPVGGLLWGFGALALRLSIQWVMAKVRGHRFTALDPIEHTPSRDTDIPSENLISTTPGKFF
;
A
#
# COMPACT_ATOMS: atom_id res chain seq x y z
N MET A 1 -8.42 -12.43 -14.11
CA MET A 1 -9.41 -11.40 -13.73
C MET A 1 -10.11 -11.76 -12.42
N ILE A 2 -11.04 -12.74 -12.34
CA ILE A 2 -11.83 -13.01 -11.12
C ILE A 2 -10.95 -13.21 -9.87
N VAL A 3 -9.87 -14.01 -9.99
CA VAL A 3 -8.94 -14.23 -8.87
C VAL A 3 -8.30 -12.92 -8.42
N TYR A 4 -7.88 -12.06 -9.35
CA TYR A 4 -7.34 -10.74 -9.03
C TYR A 4 -8.37 -9.91 -8.25
N ALA A 5 -9.62 -9.81 -8.72
CA ALA A 5 -10.63 -9.00 -8.05
C ALA A 5 -10.96 -9.51 -6.64
N LEU A 6 -11.11 -10.83 -6.46
CA LEU A 6 -11.34 -11.43 -5.15
C LEU A 6 -10.14 -11.26 -4.22
N ALA A 7 -8.94 -11.58 -4.72
CA ALA A 7 -7.70 -11.49 -3.97
C ALA A 7 -7.37 -10.05 -3.56
N SER A 8 -7.80 -9.06 -4.34
CA SER A 8 -7.65 -7.64 -4.01
C SER A 8 -8.72 -7.10 -3.07
N SER A 9 -9.97 -7.55 -3.18
CA SER A 9 -11.06 -7.02 -2.36
C SER A 9 -11.15 -7.66 -0.97
N LEU A 10 -10.94 -8.97 -0.87
CA LEU A 10 -11.12 -9.74 0.38
C LEU A 10 -10.23 -9.30 1.55
N PRO A 11 -8.95 -8.89 1.34
CA PRO A 11 -8.09 -8.34 2.39
C PRO A 11 -8.74 -7.28 3.28
N ILE A 12 -9.61 -6.45 2.73
CA ILE A 12 -10.26 -5.36 3.45
C ILE A 12 -11.16 -5.88 4.58
N LEU A 13 -11.74 -7.08 4.44
CA LEU A 13 -12.52 -7.70 5.51
C LEU A 13 -11.70 -7.94 6.77
N ILE A 14 -10.39 -8.19 6.63
CA ILE A 14 -9.50 -8.44 7.77
C ILE A 14 -9.44 -7.22 8.67
N PHE A 15 -9.50 -6.00 8.13
CA PHE A 15 -9.57 -4.77 8.93
C PHE A 15 -10.83 -4.69 9.80
N GLY A 16 -11.95 -5.30 9.38
CA GLY A 16 -13.17 -5.41 10.18
C GLY A 16 -13.00 -6.27 11.44
N PHE A 17 -12.04 -7.21 11.42
CA PHE A 17 -11.72 -8.08 12.56
C PHE A 17 -10.51 -7.60 13.35
N LEU A 18 -9.49 -7.10 12.66
CA LEU A 18 -8.24 -6.64 13.23
C LEU A 18 -8.39 -5.26 13.88
N GLY A 19 -9.24 -4.39 13.33
CA GLY A 19 -9.51 -3.06 13.86
C GLY A 19 -9.94 -3.04 15.33
N PRO A 20 -10.96 -3.83 15.75
CA PRO A 20 -11.35 -3.93 17.15
C PRO A 20 -10.21 -4.41 18.06
N ILE A 21 -9.46 -5.43 17.61
CA ILE A 21 -8.32 -5.97 18.37
C ILE A 21 -7.30 -4.86 18.62
N ILE A 22 -6.96 -4.07 17.61
CA ILE A 22 -5.98 -3.00 17.73
C ILE A 22 -6.53 -1.82 18.54
N ARG A 23 -7.83 -1.49 18.43
CA ARG A 23 -8.47 -0.44 19.23
C ARG A 23 -8.41 -0.73 20.73
N ASP A 24 -8.61 -1.98 21.12
CA ASP A 24 -8.49 -2.41 22.51
C ASP A 24 -7.04 -2.31 23.04
N ARG A 25 -6.04 -2.39 22.15
CA ARG A 25 -4.62 -2.27 22.51
C ARG A 25 -4.11 -0.84 22.50
N CYS A 26 -4.66 0.01 21.64
CA CYS A 26 -4.20 1.37 21.40
C CYS A 26 -5.40 2.34 21.45
N PRO A 27 -6.03 2.54 22.62
CA PRO A 27 -7.29 3.28 22.72
C PRO A 27 -7.17 4.78 22.36
N GLU A 28 -5.97 5.36 22.44
CA GLU A 28 -5.66 6.75 22.10
C GLU A 28 -5.63 7.01 20.57
N GLY A 29 -5.82 5.98 19.75
CA GLY A 29 -5.68 6.04 18.29
C GLY A 29 -4.46 5.26 17.81
N PHE A 30 -4.61 4.53 16.70
CA PHE A 30 -3.50 3.76 16.13
C PHE A 30 -2.80 4.54 15.03
N VAL A 31 -1.62 5.03 15.39
CA VAL A 31 -0.57 5.35 14.43
C VAL A 31 0.47 4.25 14.56
N LEU A 32 0.65 3.44 13.50
CA LEU A 32 1.50 2.25 13.53
C LEU A 32 2.93 2.57 14.03
N THR A 33 3.46 3.73 13.64
CA THR A 33 4.80 4.19 14.05
C THR A 33 4.87 4.54 15.54
N GLU A 34 3.83 5.17 16.10
CA GLU A 34 3.78 5.48 17.54
C GLU A 34 3.59 4.21 18.38
N TRP A 35 2.75 3.28 17.95
CA TRP A 35 2.67 1.96 18.60
C TRP A 35 4.02 1.24 18.56
N THR A 36 4.67 1.24 17.39
CA THR A 36 6.00 0.63 17.21
C THR A 36 7.04 1.26 18.13
N ARG A 37 6.98 2.58 18.32
CA ARG A 37 7.85 3.29 19.25
C ARG A 37 7.62 2.86 20.69
N GLN A 38 6.37 2.83 21.15
CA GLN A 38 6.02 2.44 22.51
C GLN A 38 6.40 0.97 22.78
N ARG A 39 6.19 0.10 21.79
CA ARG A 39 6.43 -1.34 21.92
C ARG A 39 7.89 -1.76 21.73
N TYR A 40 8.61 -1.13 20.79
CA TYR A 40 9.91 -1.57 20.30
C TYR A 40 11.02 -0.51 20.37
N GLY A 41 10.69 0.72 20.76
CA GLY A 41 11.63 1.83 20.88
C GLY A 41 11.82 2.64 19.59
N VAL A 42 12.61 3.71 19.72
CA VAL A 42 12.78 4.76 18.70
C VAL A 42 13.42 4.26 17.42
N VAL A 43 14.42 3.37 17.50
CA VAL A 43 15.14 2.87 16.31
C VAL A 43 14.19 2.14 15.36
N THR A 44 13.35 1.27 15.91
CA THR A 44 12.35 0.50 15.13
C THR A 44 11.28 1.42 14.54
N MET A 45 10.88 2.45 15.27
CA MET A 45 9.96 3.46 14.76
C MET A 45 10.56 4.26 13.60
N LEU A 46 11.82 4.67 13.68
CA LEU A 46 12.51 5.35 12.57
C LEU A 46 12.67 4.44 11.35
N TYR A 47 13.02 3.16 11.56
CA TYR A 47 13.05 2.15 10.50
C TYR A 47 11.68 2.02 9.82
N LEU A 48 10.62 1.90 10.60
CA LEU A 48 9.27 1.75 10.06
C LEU A 48 8.80 3.01 9.33
N SER A 49 9.08 4.18 9.90
CA SER A 49 8.75 5.47 9.28
C SER A 49 9.47 5.64 7.95
N PHE A 50 10.75 5.25 7.86
CA PHE A 50 11.48 5.23 6.59
C PHE A 50 10.79 4.32 5.56
N MET A 51 10.40 3.09 5.93
CA MET A 51 9.67 2.19 5.03
C MET A 51 8.34 2.79 4.58
N THR A 52 7.55 3.37 5.50
CA THR A 52 6.29 4.05 5.17
C THR A 52 6.52 5.21 4.19
N LEU A 53 7.54 6.05 4.40
CA LEU A 53 7.84 7.17 3.52
C LEU A 53 8.27 6.72 2.12
N VAL A 54 9.07 5.64 2.02
CA VAL A 54 9.44 5.03 0.74
C VAL A 54 8.21 4.47 0.03
N THR A 55 7.31 3.79 0.75
CA THR A 55 6.05 3.29 0.20
C THR A 55 5.19 4.43 -0.35
N LEU A 56 4.97 5.50 0.43
CA LEU A 56 4.21 6.66 -0.01
C LEU A 56 4.85 7.37 -1.21
N PHE A 57 6.18 7.46 -1.23
CA PHE A 57 6.95 7.99 -2.36
C PHE A 57 6.68 7.20 -3.65
N LEU A 58 6.85 5.88 -3.60
CA LEU A 58 6.64 5.01 -4.75
C LEU A 58 5.17 4.99 -5.20
N TYR A 59 4.22 5.06 -4.26
CA TYR A 59 2.79 5.18 -4.58
C TYR A 59 2.48 6.47 -5.33
N MET A 60 3.09 7.59 -4.94
CA MET A 60 2.96 8.85 -5.68
C MET A 60 3.57 8.74 -7.08
N VAL A 61 4.69 8.03 -7.25
CA VAL A 61 5.30 7.79 -8.59
C VAL A 61 4.35 6.98 -9.46
N ALA A 62 3.80 5.90 -8.93
CA ALA A 62 2.85 5.03 -9.61
C ALA A 62 1.59 5.81 -10.04
N GLU A 63 1.05 6.63 -9.15
CA GLU A 63 -0.15 7.44 -9.39
C GLU A 63 0.05 8.47 -10.51
N LEU A 64 1.14 9.24 -10.47
CA LEU A 64 1.43 10.23 -11.51
C LEU A 64 1.78 9.57 -12.85
N SER A 65 2.46 8.40 -12.81
CA SER A 65 2.75 7.63 -14.03
C SER A 65 1.46 7.14 -14.68
N ALA A 66 0.50 6.66 -13.88
CA ALA A 66 -0.80 6.23 -14.36
C ALA A 66 -1.54 7.35 -15.10
N ILE A 67 -1.61 8.56 -14.54
CA ILE A 67 -2.24 9.69 -15.22
C ILE A 67 -1.53 10.07 -16.51
N GLY A 68 -0.19 10.11 -16.50
CA GLY A 68 0.58 10.39 -17.71
C GLY A 68 0.26 9.41 -18.85
N GLN A 69 0.22 8.11 -18.52
CA GLN A 69 -0.11 7.06 -19.48
C GLN A 69 -1.56 7.14 -19.97
N VAL A 70 -2.52 7.42 -19.09
CA VAL A 70 -3.94 7.55 -19.47
C VAL A 70 -4.18 8.74 -20.38
N VAL A 71 -3.60 9.90 -20.07
CA VAL A 71 -3.71 11.10 -20.92
C VAL A 71 -3.11 10.82 -22.29
N ASN A 72 -1.92 10.21 -22.34
CA ASN A 72 -1.26 9.88 -23.59
C ASN A 72 -2.08 8.89 -24.42
N ALA A 73 -2.60 7.82 -23.81
CA ALA A 73 -3.42 6.82 -24.48
C ALA A 73 -4.74 7.40 -25.04
N LEU A 74 -5.42 8.29 -24.30
CA LEU A 74 -6.73 8.80 -24.71
C LEU A 74 -6.68 10.03 -25.63
N THR A 75 -5.56 10.76 -25.67
CA THR A 75 -5.47 12.03 -26.40
C THR A 75 -4.32 12.10 -27.40
N GLY A 76 -3.35 11.18 -27.31
CA GLY A 76 -2.08 11.24 -28.04
C GLY A 76 -1.14 12.37 -27.58
N LEU A 77 -1.53 13.18 -26.58
CA LEU A 77 -0.73 14.29 -26.07
C LEU A 77 0.32 13.81 -25.06
N ASP A 78 1.38 14.59 -24.87
CA ASP A 78 2.29 14.40 -23.74
C ASP A 78 1.51 14.61 -22.43
N GLY A 79 1.56 13.62 -21.54
CA GLY A 79 0.89 13.66 -20.24
C GLY A 79 1.58 14.58 -19.23
N LEU A 80 2.82 14.99 -19.47
CA LEU A 80 3.62 15.80 -18.56
C LEU A 80 2.93 17.11 -18.11
N PRO A 81 2.34 17.94 -19.00
CA PRO A 81 1.66 19.17 -18.58
C PRO A 81 0.49 18.88 -17.64
N VAL A 82 -0.28 17.82 -17.89
CA VAL A 82 -1.41 17.43 -17.04
C VAL A 82 -0.93 16.99 -15.67
N VAL A 83 0.14 16.18 -15.61
CA VAL A 83 0.76 15.74 -14.35
C VAL A 83 1.26 16.95 -13.53
N ILE A 84 1.95 17.91 -14.17
CA ILE A 84 2.43 19.12 -13.49
C ILE A 84 1.25 19.93 -12.94
N VAL A 85 0.22 20.16 -13.75
CA VAL A 85 -0.97 20.92 -13.33
C VAL A 85 -1.68 20.22 -12.16
N GLN A 86 -1.84 18.90 -12.22
CA GLN A 86 -2.38 18.11 -11.13
C GLN A 86 -1.56 18.27 -9.86
N CYS A 87 -0.22 18.14 -9.92
CA CYS A 87 0.65 18.34 -8.76
C CYS A 87 0.51 19.73 -8.16
N VAL A 88 0.51 20.78 -8.98
CA VAL A 88 0.38 22.17 -8.51
C VAL A 88 -0.96 22.40 -7.83
N ILE A 89 -2.06 22.00 -8.48
CA ILE A 89 -3.42 22.19 -7.95
C ILE A 89 -3.58 21.42 -6.64
N THR A 90 -3.18 20.15 -6.61
CA THR A 90 -3.25 19.30 -5.41
C THR A 90 -2.45 19.86 -4.26
N THR A 91 -1.22 20.30 -4.49
CA THR A 91 -0.41 20.94 -3.46
C THR A 91 -1.06 22.21 -2.92
N ILE A 92 -1.63 23.06 -3.78
CA ILE A 92 -2.29 24.30 -3.35
C ILE A 92 -3.47 23.99 -2.44
N TYR A 93 -4.45 23.20 -2.89
CA TYR A 93 -5.66 22.99 -2.09
C TYR A 93 -5.39 22.14 -0.85
N THR A 94 -4.47 21.17 -0.90
CA THR A 94 -4.09 20.36 0.27
C THR A 94 -3.38 21.20 1.32
N SER A 95 -2.55 22.15 0.88
CA SER A 95 -1.91 23.10 1.80
C SER A 95 -2.93 24.04 2.46
N MET A 96 -4.02 24.39 1.80
CA MET A 96 -5.05 25.27 2.36
C MET A 96 -6.07 24.53 3.21
N GLY A 97 -6.44 23.31 2.82
CA GLY A 97 -7.62 22.60 3.34
C GLY A 97 -7.38 21.57 4.44
N GLY A 98 -6.17 20.99 4.50
CA GLY A 98 -5.89 19.86 5.39
C GLY A 98 -6.82 18.66 5.15
N PHE A 99 -6.85 17.74 6.12
CA PHE A 99 -7.52 16.43 5.99
C PHE A 99 -9.05 16.52 5.80
N LYS A 100 -9.70 17.58 6.32
CA LYS A 100 -11.17 17.73 6.23
C LYS A 100 -11.66 18.01 4.82
N ILE A 101 -10.92 18.81 4.04
CA ILE A 101 -11.28 19.09 2.65
C ILE A 101 -11.06 17.85 1.79
N SER A 102 -9.93 17.15 1.98
CA SER A 102 -9.64 15.86 1.32
C SER A 102 -10.73 14.81 1.60
N PHE A 103 -11.22 14.71 2.84
CA PHE A 103 -12.32 13.79 3.16
C PHE A 103 -13.64 14.14 2.43
N PHE A 104 -13.94 15.43 2.27
CA PHE A 104 -15.14 15.84 1.55
C PHE A 104 -15.03 15.57 0.05
N THR A 105 -13.87 15.83 -0.55
CA THR A 105 -13.60 15.52 -1.95
C THR A 105 -13.69 14.02 -2.21
N ASP A 106 -13.15 13.19 -1.31
CA ASP A 106 -13.20 11.72 -1.39
C ASP A 106 -14.64 11.19 -1.55
N VAL A 107 -15.61 11.78 -0.86
CA VAL A 107 -17.02 11.35 -0.95
C VAL A 107 -17.60 11.63 -2.33
N ILE A 108 -17.32 12.82 -2.88
CA ILE A 108 -17.79 13.21 -4.22
C ILE A 108 -17.11 12.34 -5.28
N GLN A 109 -15.80 12.10 -5.14
CA GLN A 109 -15.02 11.23 -6.03
C GLN A 109 -15.47 9.77 -5.96
N GLY A 110 -15.81 9.26 -4.78
CA GLY A 110 -16.39 7.93 -4.64
C GLY A 110 -17.67 7.77 -5.47
N ALA A 111 -18.53 8.79 -5.50
CA ALA A 111 -19.71 8.79 -6.37
C ALA A 111 -19.34 8.89 -7.87
N MET A 112 -18.29 9.64 -8.23
CA MET A 112 -17.79 9.72 -9.60
C MET A 112 -17.23 8.38 -10.11
N VAL A 113 -16.63 7.54 -9.25
CA VAL A 113 -16.22 6.18 -9.65
C VAL A 113 -17.43 5.38 -10.14
N ILE A 114 -18.55 5.44 -9.41
CA ILE A 114 -19.78 4.73 -9.79
C ILE A 114 -20.28 5.25 -11.14
N GLY A 115 -20.27 6.58 -11.33
CA GLY A 115 -20.63 7.21 -12.61
C GLY A 115 -19.74 6.76 -13.77
N LEU A 116 -18.41 6.75 -13.57
CA LEU A 116 -17.43 6.28 -14.55
C LEU A 116 -17.68 4.83 -14.94
N VAL A 117 -17.88 3.94 -13.95
CA VAL A 117 -18.14 2.52 -14.18
C VAL A 117 -19.46 2.32 -14.92
N LEU A 118 -20.51 3.07 -14.60
CA LEU A 118 -21.79 3.00 -15.32
C LEU A 118 -21.65 3.44 -16.77
N ILE A 119 -21.04 4.60 -17.02
CA ILE A 119 -20.81 5.12 -18.36
C ILE A 119 -19.98 4.14 -19.17
N ALA A 120 -18.88 3.63 -18.61
CA ALA A 120 -18.05 2.66 -19.28
C ALA A 120 -18.82 1.37 -19.58
N THR A 121 -19.53 0.79 -18.61
CA THR A 121 -20.28 -0.46 -18.81
C THR A 121 -21.32 -0.32 -19.93
N ILE A 122 -22.11 0.76 -19.91
CA ILE A 122 -23.12 1.03 -20.94
C ILE A 122 -22.44 1.23 -22.30
N THR A 123 -21.38 2.04 -22.35
CA THR A 123 -20.79 2.41 -23.64
C THR A 123 -20.07 1.25 -24.29
N ILE A 124 -19.32 0.46 -23.50
CA ILE A 124 -18.67 -0.77 -23.96
C ILE A 124 -19.72 -1.78 -24.43
N GLY A 125 -20.78 -1.99 -23.65
CA GLY A 125 -21.85 -2.93 -24.01
C GLY A 125 -22.61 -2.56 -25.29
N VAL A 126 -22.65 -1.28 -25.67
CA VAL A 126 -23.38 -0.80 -26.86
C VAL A 126 -22.46 -0.67 -28.08
N LYS A 127 -21.19 -0.29 -27.90
CA LYS A 127 -20.30 0.08 -29.01
C LYS A 127 -19.25 -0.96 -29.36
N THR A 128 -18.91 -1.86 -28.45
CA THR A 128 -17.83 -2.80 -28.68
C THR A 128 -18.36 -4.10 -29.28
N GLU A 129 -17.94 -4.38 -30.51
CA GLU A 129 -18.19 -5.67 -31.16
C GLU A 129 -17.14 -6.69 -30.74
N ILE A 130 -17.61 -7.81 -30.17
CA ILE A 130 -16.76 -8.92 -29.75
C ILE A 130 -16.58 -9.88 -30.92
N LYS A 131 -15.34 -10.10 -31.34
CA LYS A 131 -15.01 -11.08 -32.38
C LYS A 131 -14.89 -12.46 -31.75
N GLN A 132 -15.83 -13.36 -32.07
CA GLN A 132 -15.87 -14.71 -31.48
C GLN A 132 -14.60 -15.52 -31.74
N GLU A 133 -13.99 -15.35 -32.91
CA GLU A 133 -12.70 -15.99 -33.27
C GLU A 133 -11.60 -15.66 -32.24
N LEU A 134 -11.50 -14.38 -31.83
CA LEU A 134 -10.52 -13.95 -30.83
C LEU A 134 -10.85 -14.46 -29.43
N VAL A 135 -12.11 -14.76 -29.12
CA VAL A 135 -12.49 -15.34 -27.83
C VAL A 135 -11.95 -16.77 -27.72
N GLU A 136 -12.16 -17.57 -28.77
CA GLU A 136 -11.74 -18.97 -28.83
C GLU A 136 -10.21 -19.12 -28.85
N ASP A 137 -9.50 -18.23 -29.56
CA ASP A 137 -8.04 -18.26 -29.69
C ASP A 137 -7.30 -17.64 -28.49
N SER A 138 -7.96 -16.81 -27.67
CA SER A 138 -7.26 -16.03 -26.64
C SER A 138 -6.76 -16.82 -25.44
N ASP A 139 -7.30 -18.01 -25.17
CA ASP A 139 -7.08 -18.79 -23.94
C ASP A 139 -7.33 -18.04 -22.60
N LEU A 140 -7.83 -16.80 -22.65
CA LEU A 140 -7.97 -15.92 -21.48
C LEU A 140 -9.04 -16.38 -20.47
N THR A 141 -9.93 -17.27 -20.90
CA THR A 141 -10.97 -17.89 -20.06
C THR A 141 -10.47 -19.16 -19.36
N LYS A 142 -9.32 -19.69 -19.75
CA LYS A 142 -8.73 -20.89 -19.16
C LYS A 142 -7.95 -20.54 -17.89
N ALA A 143 -7.77 -21.54 -17.03
CA ALA A 143 -6.91 -21.40 -15.87
C ALA A 143 -5.46 -21.16 -16.33
N ASN A 144 -4.80 -20.16 -15.74
CA ASN A 144 -3.40 -19.85 -16.01
C ASN A 144 -2.62 -19.78 -14.69
N LEU A 145 -1.32 -20.08 -14.77
CA LEU A 145 -0.35 -20.04 -13.69
C LEU A 145 -0.43 -18.74 -12.88
N LEU A 146 -0.44 -17.60 -13.58
CA LEU A 146 -0.54 -16.29 -12.96
C LEU A 146 -1.78 -16.17 -12.05
N GLY A 147 -2.92 -16.70 -12.49
CA GLY A 147 -4.15 -16.69 -11.68
C GLY A 147 -3.96 -17.40 -10.34
N TRP A 148 -3.26 -18.53 -10.32
CA TRP A 148 -2.96 -19.26 -9.09
C TRP A 148 -1.96 -18.54 -8.19
N GLN A 149 -0.95 -17.90 -8.76
CA GLN A 149 0.03 -17.13 -8.01
C GLN A 149 -0.61 -15.91 -7.32
N LEU A 150 -1.49 -15.20 -8.03
CA LEU A 150 -2.18 -14.02 -7.51
C LEU A 150 -3.11 -14.33 -6.33
N LEU A 151 -3.59 -15.57 -6.19
CA LEU A 151 -4.39 -16.00 -5.05
C LEU A 151 -3.64 -15.84 -3.71
N TYR A 152 -2.31 -15.90 -3.74
CA TYR A 152 -1.45 -15.70 -2.57
C TYR A 152 -0.75 -14.34 -2.57
N ILE A 153 -0.20 -13.91 -3.71
CA ILE A 153 0.60 -12.68 -3.81
C ILE A 153 -0.23 -11.46 -3.36
N LEU A 154 -1.41 -11.25 -3.96
CA LEU A 154 -2.20 -10.05 -3.72
C LEU A 154 -2.74 -9.94 -2.30
N PRO A 155 -3.28 -11.01 -1.67
CA PRO A 155 -3.75 -10.87 -0.30
C PRO A 155 -2.61 -10.55 0.66
N VAL A 156 -1.45 -11.21 0.51
CA VAL A 156 -0.28 -10.90 1.36
C VAL A 156 0.19 -9.46 1.14
N ALA A 157 0.34 -9.07 -0.12
CA ALA A 157 0.72 -7.72 -0.54
C ALA A 157 -0.20 -6.64 0.08
N ILE A 158 -1.51 -6.76 -0.16
CA ILE A 158 -2.49 -5.75 0.24
C ILE A 158 -2.66 -5.71 1.76
N ILE A 159 -2.80 -6.88 2.41
CA ILE A 159 -2.93 -6.92 3.88
C ILE A 159 -1.73 -6.25 4.53
N THR A 160 -0.51 -6.59 4.10
CA THR A 160 0.69 -6.04 4.72
C THR A 160 0.90 -4.58 4.36
N ASN A 161 0.65 -4.18 3.12
CA ASN A 161 0.80 -2.79 2.72
C ASN A 161 -0.22 -1.86 3.40
N ASP A 162 -1.47 -2.29 3.58
CA ASP A 162 -2.50 -1.49 4.23
C ASP A 162 -2.13 -1.12 5.68
N PHE A 163 -1.24 -1.87 6.35
CA PHE A 163 -0.72 -1.47 7.66
C PHE A 163 0.05 -0.14 7.61
N PHE A 164 0.75 0.16 6.52
CA PHE A 164 1.49 1.42 6.36
C PHE A 164 0.58 2.62 6.09
N LEU A 165 -0.63 2.38 5.62
CA LEU A 165 -1.55 3.42 5.20
C LEU A 165 -2.40 3.90 6.38
N SER A 166 -1.91 4.94 7.07
CA SER A 166 -2.56 5.56 8.24
C SER A 166 -4.04 5.94 8.01
N SER A 167 -4.44 6.29 6.78
CA SER A 167 -5.82 6.64 6.44
C SER A 167 -6.81 5.50 6.71
N PHE A 168 -6.42 4.24 6.52
CA PHE A 168 -7.29 3.10 6.84
C PHE A 168 -7.50 3.00 8.35
N TRP A 169 -6.42 3.10 9.13
CA TRP A 169 -6.49 3.08 10.58
C TRP A 169 -7.31 4.23 11.16
N LEU A 170 -7.16 5.44 10.64
CA LEU A 170 -7.97 6.59 11.08
C LEU A 170 -9.47 6.34 10.88
N ARG A 171 -9.86 5.74 9.74
CA ARG A 171 -11.26 5.38 9.47
C ARG A 171 -11.75 4.24 10.35
N THR A 172 -10.89 3.26 10.61
CA THR A 172 -11.17 2.15 11.54
C THR A 172 -11.41 2.66 12.96
N PHE A 173 -10.59 3.59 13.44
CA PHE A 173 -10.69 4.16 14.79
C PHE A 173 -11.82 5.18 14.95
N ALA A 174 -12.22 5.85 13.87
CA ALA A 174 -13.36 6.75 13.86
C ALA A 174 -14.72 6.02 13.80
N SER A 175 -14.74 4.70 13.63
CA SER A 175 -15.98 3.92 13.58
C SER A 175 -16.70 3.92 14.94
N LYS A 176 -18.03 4.10 14.91
CA LYS A 176 -18.85 4.21 16.13
C LYS A 176 -18.90 2.90 16.92
N THR A 177 -19.01 1.77 16.23
CA THR A 177 -19.07 0.43 16.82
C THR A 177 -18.34 -0.58 15.96
N ASP A 178 -17.95 -1.72 16.54
CA ASP A 178 -17.31 -2.82 15.81
C ASP A 178 -18.24 -3.44 14.77
N LYS A 179 -19.56 -3.36 15.01
CA LYS A 179 -20.56 -3.80 14.04
C LYS A 179 -20.57 -2.88 12.82
N ASP A 180 -20.53 -1.56 13.04
CA ASP A 180 -20.49 -0.57 11.95
C ASP A 180 -19.20 -0.69 11.14
N LEU A 181 -18.07 -0.93 11.81
CA LEU A 181 -16.80 -1.19 11.15
C LEU A 181 -16.86 -2.42 10.25
N ARG A 182 -17.33 -3.55 10.77
CA ARG A 182 -17.46 -4.81 10.00
C ARG A 182 -18.39 -4.65 8.81
N LEU A 183 -19.53 -3.99 9.01
CA LEU A 183 -20.47 -3.70 7.94
C LEU A 183 -19.85 -2.78 6.89
N GLY A 184 -19.15 -1.72 7.31
CA GLY A 184 -18.43 -0.80 6.43
C GLY A 184 -17.39 -1.52 5.57
N THR A 185 -16.54 -2.36 6.18
CA THR A 185 -15.53 -3.16 5.45
C THR A 185 -16.16 -4.19 4.53
N ALA A 186 -17.29 -4.79 4.90
CA ALA A 186 -18.01 -5.74 4.07
C ALA A 186 -18.64 -5.08 2.83
N MET A 187 -19.29 -3.92 3.02
CA MET A 187 -19.82 -3.14 1.90
C MET A 187 -18.69 -2.66 0.98
N ALA A 188 -17.59 -2.15 1.53
CA ALA A 188 -16.43 -1.74 0.75
C ALA A 188 -15.86 -2.90 -0.08
N THR A 189 -15.73 -4.10 0.52
CA THR A 189 -15.28 -5.31 -0.16
C THR A 189 -16.17 -5.66 -1.35
N ILE A 190 -17.49 -5.63 -1.18
CA ILE A 190 -18.45 -5.93 -2.26
C ILE A 190 -18.35 -4.90 -3.38
N VAL A 191 -18.31 -3.61 -3.04
CA VAL A 191 -18.23 -2.53 -4.03
C VAL A 191 -16.91 -2.62 -4.82
N ILE A 192 -15.79 -2.81 -4.13
CA ILE A 192 -14.47 -2.96 -4.77
C ILE A 192 -14.43 -4.21 -5.65
N LEU A 193 -14.97 -5.34 -5.18
CA LEU A 193 -15.08 -6.56 -5.97
C LEU A 193 -15.86 -6.32 -7.28
N CYS A 194 -17.02 -5.66 -7.20
CA CYS A 194 -17.83 -5.32 -8.36
C CYS A 194 -17.06 -4.40 -9.33
N ILE A 195 -16.44 -3.33 -8.83
CA ILE A 195 -15.69 -2.37 -9.65
C ILE A 195 -14.49 -3.04 -10.32
N LEU A 196 -13.66 -3.76 -9.56
CA LEU A 196 -12.52 -4.49 -10.12
C LEU A 196 -12.96 -5.57 -11.12
N THR A 197 -14.15 -6.14 -10.94
CA THR A 197 -14.72 -7.09 -11.89
C THR A 197 -15.15 -6.44 -13.19
N LEU A 198 -15.84 -5.32 -13.11
CA LEU A 198 -16.29 -4.58 -14.30
C LEU A 198 -15.11 -3.94 -15.04
N VAL A 199 -14.18 -3.30 -14.33
CA VAL A 199 -12.99 -2.71 -14.96
C VAL A 199 -12.06 -3.81 -15.47
N GLY A 200 -11.82 -4.87 -14.70
CA GLY A 200 -10.96 -5.97 -15.12
C GLY A 200 -11.48 -6.75 -16.32
N SER A 201 -12.80 -6.86 -16.50
CA SER A 201 -13.39 -7.52 -17.67
C SER A 201 -13.15 -6.72 -18.96
N THR A 202 -13.00 -5.39 -18.88
CA THR A 202 -12.67 -4.58 -20.06
C THR A 202 -11.33 -4.93 -20.68
N GLY A 203 -10.37 -5.45 -19.90
CA GLY A 203 -9.11 -5.98 -20.43
C GLY A 203 -9.32 -7.20 -21.33
N LEU A 204 -10.25 -8.09 -20.97
CA LEU A 204 -10.64 -9.23 -21.82
C LEU A 204 -11.33 -8.74 -23.09
N ILE A 205 -12.27 -7.80 -22.93
CA ILE A 205 -13.04 -7.25 -24.05
C ILE A 205 -12.11 -6.48 -25.01
N ALA A 206 -11.07 -5.80 -24.52
CA ALA A 206 -10.09 -5.09 -25.34
C ALA A 206 -9.32 -6.05 -26.25
N VAL A 207 -8.97 -7.24 -25.74
CA VAL A 207 -8.35 -8.29 -26.57
C VAL A 207 -9.36 -8.88 -27.55
N TRP A 208 -10.58 -9.19 -27.10
CA TRP A 208 -11.59 -9.82 -27.95
C TRP A 208 -12.22 -8.90 -29.00
N SER A 209 -12.14 -7.58 -28.83
CA SER A 209 -12.50 -6.61 -29.87
C SER A 209 -11.37 -6.37 -30.88
N GLY A 210 -10.14 -6.79 -30.53
CA GLY A 210 -8.92 -6.51 -31.27
C GLY A 210 -8.34 -5.11 -31.03
N ALA A 211 -8.83 -4.38 -30.02
CA ALA A 211 -8.27 -3.09 -29.61
C ALA A 211 -6.90 -3.23 -28.93
N LEU A 212 -6.63 -4.39 -28.31
CA LEU A 212 -5.35 -4.74 -27.72
C LEU A 212 -4.84 -6.05 -28.31
N PRO A 213 -3.72 -6.06 -29.05
CA PRO A 213 -3.09 -7.29 -29.49
C PRO A 213 -2.68 -8.17 -28.30
N PRO A 214 -2.87 -9.51 -28.36
CA PRO A 214 -2.50 -10.41 -27.26
C PRO A 214 -1.03 -10.30 -26.82
N ALA A 215 -0.13 -9.94 -27.75
CA ALA A 215 1.30 -9.76 -27.48
C ALA A 215 1.61 -8.58 -26.54
N ASP A 216 0.78 -7.54 -26.56
CA ASP A 216 1.02 -6.30 -25.82
C ASP A 216 0.30 -6.28 -24.46
N VAL A 217 -0.36 -7.38 -24.08
CA VAL A 217 -1.09 -7.50 -22.81
C VAL A 217 -0.16 -7.32 -21.60
N ALA A 218 1.07 -7.83 -21.69
CA ALA A 218 2.04 -7.74 -20.59
C ALA A 218 2.54 -6.31 -20.37
N THR A 219 2.60 -5.48 -21.41
CA THR A 219 3.12 -4.11 -21.37
C THR A 219 2.01 -3.07 -21.17
N SER A 220 0.87 -3.28 -21.82
CA SER A 220 -0.22 -2.29 -21.91
C SER A 220 -1.49 -2.72 -21.18
N GLY A 221 -1.48 -3.88 -20.50
CA GLY A 221 -2.64 -4.38 -19.76
C GLY A 221 -3.18 -3.44 -18.68
N ALA A 222 -2.31 -2.62 -18.08
CA ALA A 222 -2.70 -1.63 -17.06
C ALA A 222 -3.60 -0.51 -17.62
N ILE A 223 -3.51 -0.21 -18.92
CA ILE A 223 -4.29 0.83 -19.61
C ILE A 223 -5.34 0.26 -20.56
N ALA A 224 -5.56 -1.05 -20.59
CA ALA A 224 -6.46 -1.73 -21.53
C ALA A 224 -7.90 -1.17 -21.51
N PHE A 225 -8.38 -0.78 -20.31
CA PHE A 225 -9.66 -0.08 -20.15
C PHE A 225 -9.72 1.19 -20.99
N PHE A 226 -8.67 2.01 -20.93
CA PHE A 226 -8.62 3.30 -21.62
C PHE A 226 -8.42 3.16 -23.12
N LEU A 227 -7.64 2.18 -23.57
CA LEU A 227 -7.50 1.87 -25.00
C LEU A 227 -8.85 1.48 -25.62
N LEU A 228 -9.68 0.75 -24.89
CA LEU A 228 -11.03 0.42 -25.34
C LEU A 228 -11.89 1.69 -25.41
N LEU A 229 -11.78 2.59 -24.43
CA LEU A 229 -12.51 3.86 -24.43
C LEU A 229 -12.07 4.85 -25.52
N GLU A 230 -10.85 4.74 -26.06
CA GLU A 230 -10.38 5.57 -27.18
C GLU A 230 -11.25 5.39 -28.44
N THR A 231 -11.88 4.22 -28.59
CA THR A 231 -12.79 3.92 -29.72
C THR A 231 -14.14 4.66 -29.63
N LEU A 232 -14.40 5.39 -28.54
CA LEU A 232 -15.67 6.01 -28.24
C LEU A 232 -15.74 7.48 -28.70
N PRO A 233 -16.95 8.07 -28.78
CA PRO A 233 -17.10 9.48 -29.15
C PRO A 233 -16.29 10.40 -28.23
N ALA A 234 -15.68 11.44 -28.80
CA ALA A 234 -14.79 12.37 -28.09
C ALA A 234 -15.41 12.99 -26.82
N TRP A 235 -16.72 13.22 -26.78
CA TRP A 235 -17.39 13.75 -25.59
C TRP A 235 -17.38 12.76 -24.41
N VAL A 236 -17.44 11.45 -24.67
CA VAL A 236 -17.32 10.41 -23.63
C VAL A 236 -15.90 10.38 -23.09
N ILE A 237 -14.91 10.41 -23.98
CA ILE A 237 -13.49 10.46 -23.63
C ILE A 237 -13.20 11.68 -22.74
N GLY A 238 -13.73 12.85 -23.09
CA GLY A 238 -13.58 14.07 -22.28
C GLY A 238 -14.15 13.93 -20.86
N ILE A 239 -15.34 13.34 -20.73
CA ILE A 239 -15.97 13.09 -19.42
C ILE A 239 -15.16 12.08 -18.60
N VAL A 240 -14.69 11.00 -19.22
CA VAL A 240 -13.84 9.98 -18.59
C VAL A 240 -12.54 10.60 -18.10
N LEU A 241 -11.85 11.38 -18.94
CA LEU A 241 -10.59 12.04 -18.59
C LEU A 241 -10.77 12.95 -17.38
N VAL A 242 -11.82 13.76 -17.37
CA VAL A 242 -12.12 14.63 -16.21
C VAL A 242 -12.33 13.80 -14.95
N MET A 243 -13.09 12.70 -15.02
CA MET A 243 -13.31 11.83 -13.87
C MET A 243 -12.01 11.16 -13.39
N VAL A 244 -11.20 10.64 -14.30
CA VAL A 244 -9.94 9.94 -13.97
C VAL A 244 -8.93 10.90 -13.35
N VAL A 245 -8.74 12.07 -13.93
CA VAL A 245 -7.85 13.11 -13.37
C VAL A 245 -8.36 13.53 -12.00
N THR A 246 -9.67 13.70 -11.84
CA THR A 246 -10.26 14.07 -10.54
C THR A 246 -10.12 12.96 -9.50
N LEU A 247 -10.20 11.69 -9.88
CA LEU A 247 -9.95 10.57 -8.97
C LEU A 247 -8.49 10.52 -8.53
N SER A 248 -7.58 10.71 -9.49
CA SER A 248 -6.16 10.72 -9.21
C SER A 248 -5.73 11.92 -8.35
N THR A 249 -6.35 13.09 -8.52
CA THR A 249 -6.05 14.24 -7.65
C THR A 249 -6.34 13.92 -6.18
N ALA A 250 -7.39 13.15 -5.88
CA ALA A 250 -7.64 12.74 -4.49
C ALA A 250 -6.73 11.63 -3.98
N ALA A 251 -6.47 10.61 -4.80
CA ALA A 251 -5.48 9.60 -4.42
C ALA A 251 -4.14 10.28 -4.08
N PHE A 252 -3.71 11.22 -4.93
CA PHE A 252 -2.48 11.98 -4.75
C PHE A 252 -2.53 12.93 -3.54
N ASP A 253 -3.65 13.59 -3.26
CA ASP A 253 -3.76 14.45 -2.06
C ASP A 253 -3.67 13.68 -0.75
N SER A 254 -4.23 12.48 -0.73
CA SER A 254 -4.22 11.59 0.42
C SER A 254 -2.80 11.10 0.68
N LEU A 255 -2.06 10.74 -0.39
CA LEU A 255 -0.65 10.36 -0.31
C LEU A 255 0.24 11.52 0.15
N GLN A 256 0.04 12.73 -0.39
CA GLN A 256 0.78 13.92 0.06
C GLN A 256 0.53 14.21 1.54
N SER A 257 -0.74 14.20 1.96
CA SER A 257 -1.12 14.45 3.34
C SER A 257 -0.56 13.39 4.29
N ALA A 258 -0.60 12.12 3.89
CA ALA A 258 0.01 11.02 4.63
C ALA A 258 1.53 11.20 4.77
N MET A 259 2.21 11.63 3.69
CA MET A 259 3.65 11.87 3.72
C MET A 259 4.01 13.06 4.63
N VAL A 260 3.26 14.16 4.57
CA VAL A 260 3.44 15.31 5.49
C VAL A 260 3.24 14.88 6.94
N SER A 261 2.17 14.14 7.24
CA SER A 261 1.86 13.69 8.60
C SER A 261 2.92 12.73 9.14
N SER A 262 3.32 11.73 8.35
CA SER A 262 4.34 10.74 8.74
C SER A 262 5.70 11.42 8.95
N ALA A 263 6.12 12.28 8.02
CA ALA A 263 7.37 13.04 8.17
C ALA A 263 7.33 13.98 9.40
N SER A 264 6.21 14.68 9.62
CA SER A 264 6.04 15.60 10.75
C SER A 264 6.11 14.90 12.09
N ASN A 265 5.32 13.84 12.25
CA ASN A 265 5.14 13.15 13.52
C ASN A 265 6.33 12.26 13.85
N ASP A 266 6.80 11.47 12.88
CA ASP A 266 7.77 10.42 13.16
C ASP A 266 9.21 10.94 13.12
N LEU A 267 9.55 11.76 12.12
CA LEU A 267 10.91 12.22 11.90
C LEU A 267 11.21 13.49 12.69
N PHE A 268 10.24 14.40 12.73
CA PHE A 268 10.40 15.74 13.29
C PHE A 268 9.67 15.96 14.62
N ARG A 269 8.89 14.98 15.10
CA ARG A 269 8.15 15.02 16.38
C ARG A 269 7.34 16.30 16.58
N ASN A 270 6.76 16.82 15.50
CA ASN A 270 6.03 18.09 15.48
C ASN A 270 6.82 19.29 16.04
N ARG A 271 8.17 19.23 16.01
CA ARG A 271 9.07 20.30 16.48
C ARG A 271 9.26 21.40 15.44
N PHE A 272 9.06 21.08 14.17
CA PHE A 272 9.12 22.04 13.07
C PHE A 272 7.72 22.51 12.70
N ASN A 273 7.65 23.75 12.20
CA ASN A 273 6.41 24.30 11.66
C ASN A 273 5.93 23.44 10.48
N ILE A 274 4.64 23.08 10.45
CA ILE A 274 4.04 22.24 9.42
C ILE A 274 4.26 22.77 8.00
N TRP A 275 4.41 24.09 7.84
CA TRP A 275 4.74 24.73 6.56
C TRP A 275 6.11 24.33 6.02
N ILE A 276 7.10 24.10 6.88
CA ILE A 276 8.44 23.64 6.48
C ILE A 276 8.35 22.22 5.94
N ILE A 277 7.60 21.36 6.63
CA ILE A 277 7.43 19.96 6.25
C ILE A 277 6.65 19.85 4.94
N ARG A 278 5.61 20.68 4.76
CA ARG A 278 4.90 20.80 3.47
C ARG A 278 5.83 21.24 2.35
N GLY A 279 6.70 22.23 2.59
CA GLY A 279 7.73 22.64 1.62
C GLY A 279 8.68 21.50 1.25
N LEU A 280 9.11 20.70 2.23
CA LEU A 280 9.95 19.51 1.99
C LEU A 280 9.21 18.46 1.15
N VAL A 281 7.92 18.22 1.42
CA VAL A 281 7.10 17.32 0.61
C VAL A 281 6.98 17.81 -0.84
N VAL A 282 6.82 19.11 -1.07
CA VAL A 282 6.83 19.68 -2.43
C VAL A 282 8.17 19.45 -3.13
N LEU A 283 9.29 19.57 -2.41
CA LEU A 283 10.61 19.24 -2.97
C LEU A 283 10.71 17.76 -3.35
N VAL A 284 10.08 16.86 -2.58
CA VAL A 284 10.02 15.42 -2.89
C VAL A 284 9.12 15.13 -4.11
N ILE A 285 8.11 15.94 -4.39
CA ILE A 285 7.26 15.76 -5.59
C ILE A 285 8.07 15.94 -6.89
N ILE A 286 9.13 16.75 -6.89
CA ILE A 286 9.98 16.95 -8.09
C ILE A 286 10.59 15.63 -8.59
N PRO A 287 11.35 14.86 -7.78
CA PRO A 287 11.84 13.56 -8.21
C PRO A 287 10.72 12.55 -8.45
N VAL A 288 9.58 12.65 -7.76
CA VAL A 288 8.40 11.79 -8.06
C VAL A 288 7.96 11.98 -9.51
N VAL A 289 7.79 13.22 -9.97
CA VAL A 289 7.40 13.52 -11.36
C VAL A 289 8.44 12.98 -12.34
N VAL A 290 9.74 13.19 -12.07
CA VAL A 290 10.82 12.70 -12.95
C VAL A 290 10.81 11.17 -13.08
N LEU A 291 10.60 10.47 -11.96
CA LEU A 291 10.53 9.00 -11.97
C LEU A 291 9.24 8.50 -12.61
N ALA A 292 8.11 9.19 -12.42
CA ALA A 292 6.83 8.81 -13.01
C ALA A 292 6.87 8.78 -14.54
N LEU A 293 7.63 9.69 -15.15
CA LEU A 293 7.84 9.75 -16.60
C LEU A 293 8.74 8.63 -17.15
N LYS A 294 9.58 8.03 -16.29
CA LYS A 294 10.51 6.94 -16.67
C LYS A 294 10.02 5.56 -16.25
N ALA A 295 8.93 5.51 -15.48
CA ALA A 295 8.40 4.28 -14.93
C ALA A 295 7.86 3.38 -16.06
N PRO A 296 8.42 2.18 -16.26
CA PRO A 296 7.97 1.28 -17.31
C PRO A 296 6.65 0.60 -16.97
N SER A 297 6.36 0.37 -15.68
CA SER A 297 5.15 -0.31 -15.23
C SER A 297 4.70 0.20 -13.86
N ILE A 298 3.44 0.65 -13.81
CA ILE A 298 2.77 1.10 -12.58
C ILE A 298 2.62 -0.07 -11.61
N LEU A 299 2.21 -1.23 -12.12
CA LEU A 299 1.99 -2.45 -11.34
C LEU A 299 3.29 -2.92 -10.68
N GLN A 300 4.41 -2.82 -11.39
CA GLN A 300 5.71 -3.19 -10.85
C GLN A 300 6.09 -2.31 -9.65
N ILE A 301 5.83 -1.00 -9.72
CA ILE A 301 6.13 -0.08 -8.60
C ILE A 301 5.34 -0.48 -7.35
N TYR A 302 4.05 -0.79 -7.49
CA TYR A 302 3.23 -1.29 -6.37
C TYR A 302 3.76 -2.60 -5.79
N LEU A 303 4.19 -3.53 -6.63
CA LEU A 303 4.70 -4.80 -6.15
C LEU A 303 6.03 -4.67 -5.40
N ILE A 304 6.89 -3.73 -5.77
CA ILE A 304 8.14 -3.46 -5.04
C ILE A 304 7.81 -3.02 -3.61
N THR A 305 6.88 -2.08 -3.46
CA THR A 305 6.43 -1.61 -2.15
C THR A 305 5.73 -2.71 -1.34
N ASP A 306 4.94 -3.54 -2.02
CA ASP A 306 4.24 -4.66 -1.39
C ASP A 306 5.22 -5.75 -0.92
N LEU A 307 6.33 -5.93 -1.62
CA LEU A 307 7.38 -6.85 -1.20
C LEU A 307 8.09 -6.36 0.07
N VAL A 308 8.34 -5.05 0.16
CA VAL A 308 8.91 -4.40 1.36
C VAL A 308 7.97 -4.52 2.56
N SER A 309 6.67 -4.31 2.36
CA SER A 309 5.66 -4.47 3.41
C SER A 309 5.51 -5.93 3.83
N ALA A 310 5.48 -6.88 2.88
CA ALA A 310 5.42 -8.30 3.15
C ALA A 310 6.62 -8.82 3.95
N ALA A 311 7.82 -8.25 3.74
CA ALA A 311 9.01 -8.60 4.53
C ALA A 311 8.94 -8.04 5.97
N THR A 312 8.41 -6.83 6.15
CA THR A 312 8.51 -6.10 7.43
C THR A 312 7.33 -6.37 8.38
N ILE A 313 6.11 -6.35 7.87
CA ILE A 313 4.89 -6.33 8.69
C ILE A 313 4.66 -7.63 9.48
N PRO A 314 4.84 -8.84 8.93
CA PRO A 314 4.66 -10.08 9.69
C PRO A 314 5.55 -10.15 10.94
N VAL A 315 6.80 -9.70 10.82
CA VAL A 315 7.78 -9.66 11.92
C VAL A 315 7.38 -8.62 12.98
N LEU A 316 6.83 -7.49 12.53
CA LEU A 316 6.36 -6.41 13.39
C LEU A 316 5.08 -6.80 14.17
N VAL A 317 4.14 -7.47 13.52
CA VAL A 317 2.85 -7.88 14.08
C VAL A 317 2.99 -8.93 15.19
N LEU A 318 4.09 -9.69 15.23
CA LEU A 318 4.34 -10.65 16.33
C LEU A 318 4.28 -10.01 17.72
N GLY A 319 4.70 -8.76 17.88
CA GLY A 319 4.62 -8.07 19.18
C GLY A 319 3.24 -7.56 19.56
N LEU A 320 2.22 -7.68 18.68
CA LEU A 320 0.81 -7.54 19.09
C LEU A 320 0.36 -8.73 19.95
N ILE A 321 1.06 -9.87 19.90
CA ILE A 321 0.75 -11.05 20.71
C ILE A 321 1.34 -10.88 22.12
N ASN A 322 0.49 -10.83 23.15
CA ASN A 322 0.88 -10.66 24.56
C ASN A 322 1.96 -11.63 25.04
N LYS A 323 1.96 -12.85 24.52
CA LYS A 323 2.91 -13.90 24.90
C LYS A 323 4.33 -13.65 24.39
N PHE A 324 4.49 -12.75 23.40
CA PHE A 324 5.76 -12.39 22.78
C PHE A 324 6.37 -11.13 23.42
N TYR A 325 6.29 -10.99 24.76
CA TYR A 325 6.89 -9.85 25.48
C TYR A 325 8.42 -9.79 25.31
N TRP A 326 9.07 -10.93 25.06
CA TRP A 326 10.51 -11.04 24.81
C TRP A 326 10.91 -10.58 23.40
N TRP A 327 9.97 -10.34 22.48
CA TRP A 327 10.24 -9.79 21.15
C TRP A 327 10.59 -8.29 21.24
N ARG A 328 11.75 -7.89 20.70
CA ARG A 328 12.22 -6.50 20.72
C ARG A 328 12.35 -5.93 19.31
N GLY A 329 12.68 -4.64 19.25
CA GLY A 329 12.84 -3.93 17.99
C GLY A 329 13.99 -4.43 17.11
N PHE A 330 15.03 -5.00 17.73
CA PHE A 330 16.16 -5.55 17.01
C PHE A 330 15.73 -6.69 16.08
N GLU A 331 14.89 -7.60 16.56
CA GLU A 331 14.33 -8.71 15.79
C GLU A 331 13.46 -8.21 14.64
N VAL A 332 12.72 -7.10 14.83
CA VAL A 332 11.88 -6.48 13.79
C VAL A 332 12.74 -5.92 12.66
N VAL A 333 13.81 -5.18 12.97
CA VAL A 333 14.69 -4.58 11.95
C VAL A 333 15.48 -5.66 11.21
N VAL A 334 16.09 -6.60 11.95
CA VAL A 334 16.85 -7.71 11.33
C VAL A 334 15.93 -8.64 10.54
N GLY A 335 14.74 -8.91 11.03
CA GLY A 335 13.74 -9.69 10.31
C GLY A 335 13.28 -8.98 9.03
N GLY A 336 12.89 -7.71 9.08
CA GLY A 336 12.47 -6.98 7.87
C GLY A 336 13.56 -6.91 6.78
N LEU A 337 14.79 -6.54 7.16
CA LEU A 337 15.92 -6.53 6.23
C LEU A 337 16.33 -7.94 5.77
N GLY A 338 16.26 -8.92 6.68
CA GLY A 338 16.54 -10.32 6.40
C GLY A 338 15.50 -10.94 5.45
N GLY A 339 14.24 -10.51 5.51
CA GLY A 339 13.19 -10.91 4.56
C GLY A 339 13.54 -10.49 3.14
N LEU A 340 13.90 -9.22 2.94
CA LEU A 340 14.39 -8.72 1.65
C LEU A 340 15.66 -9.46 1.21
N PHE A 341 16.60 -9.68 2.11
CA PHE A 341 17.81 -10.44 1.79
C PHE A 341 17.51 -11.90 1.40
N THR A 342 16.47 -12.50 1.98
CA THR A 342 16.03 -13.85 1.63
C THR A 342 15.43 -13.90 0.23
N VAL A 343 14.74 -12.85 -0.22
CA VAL A 343 14.30 -12.74 -1.62
C VAL A 343 15.50 -12.70 -2.56
N PHE A 344 16.54 -11.93 -2.24
CA PHE A 344 17.78 -11.91 -3.03
C PHE A 344 18.46 -13.29 -3.09
N ILE A 345 18.57 -13.99 -1.95
CA ILE A 345 19.12 -15.36 -1.90
C ILE A 345 18.27 -16.30 -2.75
N PHE A 346 16.95 -16.25 -2.60
CA PHE A 346 16.02 -17.06 -3.37
C PHE A 346 16.19 -16.82 -4.87
N GLY A 347 16.18 -15.56 -5.31
CA GLY A 347 16.38 -15.21 -6.73
C GLY A 347 17.74 -15.65 -7.26
N THR A 348 18.80 -15.48 -6.48
CA THR A 348 20.15 -15.93 -6.86
C THR A 348 20.21 -17.44 -7.05
N ILE A 349 19.54 -18.22 -6.19
CA ILE A 349 19.48 -19.68 -6.31
C ILE A 349 18.58 -20.10 -7.47
N TYR A 350 17.44 -19.43 -7.64
CA TYR A 350 16.44 -19.76 -8.66
C TYR A 350 16.97 -19.55 -10.08
N TYR A 351 17.64 -18.41 -10.30
CA TYR A 351 18.20 -18.04 -11.60
C TYR A 351 19.65 -18.48 -11.80
N GLY A 352 20.35 -18.86 -10.73
CA GLY A 352 21.77 -19.17 -10.77
C GLY A 352 22.69 -17.95 -10.96
N ASP A 353 22.15 -16.72 -10.90
CA ASP A 353 22.87 -15.47 -11.07
C ASP A 353 22.46 -14.43 -10.02
N ALA A 354 23.46 -13.79 -9.41
CA ALA A 354 23.27 -12.78 -8.38
C ALA A 354 22.67 -11.48 -8.94
N LYS A 355 22.94 -11.12 -10.20
CA LYS A 355 22.36 -9.92 -10.82
C LYS A 355 20.86 -10.11 -11.00
N GLN A 356 20.43 -11.23 -11.55
CA GLN A 356 19.01 -11.58 -11.68
C GLN A 356 18.31 -11.71 -10.31
N GLY A 357 19.02 -12.18 -9.29
CA GLY A 357 18.53 -12.17 -7.90
C GLY A 357 18.27 -10.75 -7.35
N ALA A 358 19.10 -9.78 -7.72
CA ALA A 358 18.88 -8.37 -7.36
C ALA A 358 17.74 -7.75 -8.18
N GLU A 359 17.65 -8.07 -9.48
CA GLU A 359 16.55 -7.62 -10.35
C GLU A 359 15.19 -8.17 -9.87
N LEU A 360 15.17 -9.34 -9.22
CA LEU A 360 13.95 -9.90 -8.59
C LEU A 360 13.43 -9.07 -7.41
N LEU A 361 14.31 -8.39 -6.64
CA LEU A 361 13.86 -7.46 -5.59
C LEU A 361 13.07 -6.29 -6.16
N LEU A 362 13.40 -5.89 -7.39
CA LEU A 362 12.70 -4.86 -8.13
C LEU A 362 11.56 -5.41 -8.98
N LEU A 363 11.36 -6.73 -8.97
CA LEU A 363 10.41 -7.46 -9.83
C LEU A 363 10.48 -6.96 -11.29
N GLU A 364 11.69 -6.81 -11.85
CA GLU A 364 11.89 -6.28 -13.22
C GLU A 364 11.16 -7.10 -14.29
N GLN A 365 11.02 -8.41 -14.09
CA GLN A 365 10.27 -9.30 -14.97
C GLN A 365 8.74 -9.22 -14.76
N GLY A 366 8.29 -8.46 -13.76
CA GLY A 366 6.89 -8.25 -13.40
C GLY A 366 6.19 -9.52 -12.91
N LEU A 367 4.86 -9.50 -12.98
CA LEU A 367 4.01 -10.67 -12.69
C LEU A 367 3.79 -11.58 -13.92
N TYR A 368 4.12 -11.11 -15.11
CA TYR A 368 3.79 -11.81 -16.37
C TYR A 368 4.92 -12.71 -16.87
N GLY A 369 6.01 -12.86 -16.10
CA GLY A 369 6.96 -13.93 -16.31
C GLY A 369 6.24 -15.27 -16.18
N ASN A 370 6.35 -16.15 -17.18
CA ASN A 370 5.83 -17.52 -17.11
C ASN A 370 6.67 -18.41 -16.17
N ASP A 371 7.02 -17.89 -15.00
CA ASP A 371 7.87 -18.53 -14.00
C ASP A 371 7.27 -18.40 -12.60
N TRP A 372 7.94 -19.00 -11.61
CA TRP A 372 7.51 -18.96 -10.20
C TRP A 372 8.28 -17.93 -9.37
N SER A 373 9.01 -17.02 -10.01
CA SER A 373 9.94 -16.12 -9.34
C SER A 373 9.21 -15.10 -8.46
N ALA A 374 8.19 -14.43 -8.99
CA ALA A 374 7.40 -13.45 -8.27
C ALA A 374 6.66 -14.09 -7.09
N PHE A 375 6.03 -15.25 -7.29
CA PHE A 375 5.41 -16.03 -6.22
C PHE A 375 6.44 -16.41 -5.14
N GLY A 376 7.59 -16.92 -5.56
CA GLY A 376 8.67 -17.29 -4.66
C GLY A 376 9.20 -16.10 -3.85
N ALA A 377 9.30 -14.91 -4.45
CA ALA A 377 9.67 -13.69 -3.75
C ALA A 377 8.67 -13.31 -2.64
N PHE A 378 7.36 -13.34 -2.94
CA PHE A 378 6.31 -13.03 -1.96
C PHE A 378 6.14 -14.10 -0.87
N VAL A 379 6.63 -15.33 -1.08
CA VAL A 379 6.75 -16.35 -0.01
C VAL A 379 8.04 -16.16 0.78
N ALA A 380 9.16 -15.91 0.10
CA ALA A 380 10.48 -15.77 0.68
C ALA A 380 10.59 -14.53 1.59
N ALA A 381 9.95 -13.42 1.24
CA ALA A 381 9.95 -12.20 2.03
C ALA A 381 9.40 -12.39 3.46
N PRO A 382 8.14 -12.83 3.67
CA PRO A 382 7.58 -13.00 5.02
C PRO A 382 8.22 -14.18 5.76
N VAL A 383 8.47 -15.31 5.08
CA VAL A 383 9.08 -16.50 5.71
C VAL A 383 10.51 -16.21 6.11
N GLY A 384 11.31 -15.64 5.20
CA GLY A 384 12.65 -15.19 5.46
C GLY A 384 12.69 -14.18 6.60
N GLY A 385 11.79 -13.19 6.59
CA GLY A 385 11.75 -12.19 7.65
C GLY A 385 11.50 -12.77 9.03
N LEU A 386 10.60 -13.76 9.13
CA LEU A 386 10.39 -14.49 10.37
C LEU A 386 11.63 -15.30 10.77
N LEU A 387 12.24 -16.05 9.84
CA LEU A 387 13.44 -16.85 10.11
C LEU A 387 14.61 -16.00 10.61
N TRP A 388 14.90 -14.88 9.95
CA TRP A 388 15.92 -13.92 10.38
C TRP A 388 15.57 -13.25 11.70
N GLY A 389 14.29 -12.93 11.94
CA GLY A 389 13.81 -12.41 13.22
C GLY A 389 14.04 -13.39 14.38
N PHE A 390 13.68 -14.66 14.20
CA PHE A 390 13.94 -15.72 15.20
C PHE A 390 15.43 -16.04 15.33
N GLY A 391 16.22 -15.94 14.25
CA GLY A 391 17.67 -16.04 14.30
C GLY A 391 18.30 -14.91 15.11
N ALA A 392 17.83 -13.67 14.90
CA ALA A 392 18.26 -12.49 15.66
C ALA A 392 17.91 -12.62 17.15
N LEU A 393 16.73 -13.16 17.45
CA LEU A 393 16.35 -13.50 18.81
C LEU A 393 17.33 -14.51 19.42
N ALA A 394 17.57 -15.63 18.75
CA ALA A 394 18.46 -16.68 19.25
C ALA A 394 19.88 -16.14 19.50
N LEU A 395 20.38 -15.30 18.59
CA LEU A 395 21.66 -14.61 18.76
C LEU A 395 21.66 -13.70 19.99
N ARG A 396 20.64 -12.85 20.15
CA ARG A 396 20.53 -11.96 21.30
C ARG A 396 20.44 -12.72 22.62
N LEU A 397 19.59 -13.74 22.70
CA LEU A 397 19.44 -14.56 23.90
C LEU A 397 20.74 -15.30 24.23
N SER A 398 21.44 -15.83 23.22
CA SER A 398 22.74 -16.49 23.40
C SER A 398 23.79 -15.52 23.96
N ILE A 399 23.90 -14.33 23.39
CA ILE A 399 24.83 -13.28 23.87
C ILE A 399 24.49 -12.87 25.31
N GLN A 400 23.20 -12.63 25.61
CA GLN A 400 22.75 -12.27 26.95
C GLN A 400 22.99 -13.39 27.97
N TRP A 401 22.84 -14.65 27.57
CA TRP A 401 23.13 -15.81 28.41
C TRP A 401 24.63 -15.95 28.70
N VAL A 402 25.49 -15.80 27.68
CA VAL A 402 26.95 -15.82 27.85
C VAL A 402 27.39 -14.68 28.76
N MET A 403 26.88 -13.47 28.56
CA MET A 403 27.20 -12.32 29.42
C MET A 403 26.74 -12.51 30.86
N ALA A 404 25.54 -13.06 31.07
CA ALA A 404 25.02 -13.37 32.40
C ALA A 404 25.91 -14.40 33.12
N LYS A 405 26.36 -15.44 32.41
CA LYS A 405 27.26 -16.47 32.93
C LYS A 405 28.66 -15.92 33.25
N VAL A 406 29.19 -15.04 32.41
CA VAL A 406 30.52 -14.41 32.62
C VAL A 406 30.49 -13.39 33.76
N ARG A 407 29.40 -12.63 33.91
CA ARG A 407 29.25 -11.60 34.96
C ARG A 407 28.63 -12.12 36.26
N GLY A 408 28.25 -13.39 36.32
CA GLY A 408 27.61 -14.00 37.49
C GLY A 408 26.24 -13.41 37.84
N HIS A 409 25.50 -12.90 36.86
CA HIS A 409 24.16 -12.33 37.06
C HIS A 409 23.07 -13.30 36.57
N ARG A 410 21.85 -13.18 37.11
CA ARG A 410 20.69 -13.97 36.66
C ARG A 410 20.33 -13.59 35.22
N PHE A 411 19.98 -14.57 34.40
CA PHE A 411 19.46 -14.36 33.05
C PHE A 411 18.02 -13.84 33.13
N THR A 412 17.81 -12.58 32.77
CA THR A 412 16.52 -11.87 32.86
C THR A 412 15.88 -11.57 31.49
N ALA A 413 16.49 -12.05 30.40
CA ALA A 413 16.08 -11.69 29.04
C ALA A 413 14.68 -12.18 28.63
N LEU A 414 14.18 -13.21 29.32
CA LEU A 414 12.84 -13.78 29.17
C LEU A 414 11.94 -13.47 30.36
N ASP A 415 12.33 -12.56 31.24
CA ASP A 415 11.43 -12.11 32.30
C ASP A 415 10.45 -11.07 31.71
N PRO A 416 9.16 -11.12 32.08
CA PRO A 416 8.20 -10.10 31.66
C PRO A 416 8.64 -8.73 32.21
N ILE A 417 8.55 -7.70 31.37
CA ILE A 417 8.86 -6.33 31.80
C ILE A 417 7.74 -5.90 32.75
N GLU A 418 8.01 -5.82 34.05
CA GLU A 418 7.13 -5.12 34.98
C GLU A 418 7.12 -3.64 34.58
N HIS A 419 5.98 -3.15 34.09
CA HIS A 419 5.74 -1.71 33.99
C HIS A 419 5.75 -1.13 35.40
N THR A 420 6.91 -0.68 35.85
CA THR A 420 6.97 0.18 37.03
C THR A 420 6.40 1.53 36.57
N PRO A 421 5.27 2.00 37.12
CA PRO A 421 4.80 3.34 36.79
C PRO A 421 5.91 4.31 37.17
N SER A 422 6.40 5.06 36.19
CA SER A 422 7.37 6.12 36.40
C SER A 422 6.82 7.07 37.45
N ARG A 423 7.47 7.10 38.62
CA ARG A 423 7.34 8.18 39.60
C ARG A 423 8.00 9.43 39.02
N ASP A 424 7.38 10.01 38.00
CA ASP A 424 7.53 11.43 37.74
C ASP A 424 6.37 12.11 38.47
N THR A 425 6.70 12.66 39.62
CA THR A 425 5.84 13.55 40.40
C THR A 425 5.65 14.83 39.61
N ASP A 426 4.59 14.90 38.81
CA ASP A 426 3.94 16.15 38.47
C ASP A 426 2.53 16.14 39.07
N ILE A 427 2.28 17.19 39.84
CA ILE A 427 1.11 17.45 40.69
C ILE A 427 -0.17 17.45 39.84
N PRO A 428 -1.29 16.89 40.30
CA PRO A 428 -2.53 16.89 39.54
C PRO A 428 -3.13 18.30 39.52
N SER A 429 -3.10 18.97 38.36
CA SER A 429 -4.02 20.06 38.09
C SER A 429 -5.38 19.47 37.75
N GLU A 430 -6.20 19.28 38.78
CA GLU A 430 -7.66 19.20 38.66
C GLU A 430 -8.18 20.39 37.82
N ASN A 431 -9.19 20.09 37.00
CA ASN A 431 -9.91 20.98 36.08
C ASN A 431 -9.29 21.17 34.69
N LEU A 432 -9.53 20.19 33.82
CA LEU A 432 -9.98 20.41 32.43
C LEU A 432 -10.66 19.12 31.92
N ILE A 433 -11.85 18.83 32.45
CA ILE A 433 -12.82 18.02 31.71
C ILE A 433 -13.31 18.92 30.57
N SER A 434 -12.57 18.97 29.46
CA SER A 434 -13.15 19.37 28.18
C SER A 434 -13.59 18.09 27.47
N THR A 435 -14.89 17.82 27.54
CA THR A 435 -15.60 16.94 26.63
C THR A 435 -15.42 17.46 25.20
N THR A 436 -14.37 17.00 24.51
CA THR A 436 -14.25 17.19 23.06
C THR A 436 -13.51 15.99 22.48
N PRO A 437 -14.17 15.14 21.66
CA PRO A 437 -13.49 14.04 21.00
C PRO A 437 -12.62 14.59 19.86
N GLY A 438 -11.39 14.11 19.75
CA GLY A 438 -10.53 14.32 18.58
C GLY A 438 -9.66 15.56 18.62
N LYS A 439 -8.43 15.41 19.15
CA LYS A 439 -7.29 16.26 18.79
C LYS A 439 -6.13 15.38 18.32
N PHE A 440 -6.36 14.74 17.17
CA PHE A 440 -5.33 14.27 16.26
C PHE A 440 -5.71 14.71 14.84
N PHE A 441 -5.95 16.01 14.62
CA PHE A 441 -6.15 16.59 13.28
C PHE A 441 -5.79 18.07 13.25
#